data_AF-A0ABD6EWF2-F1
#
_entry.id   AF-A0ABD6EWF2-F1
#
_cell.length_a   1.000
_cell.length_b   1.000
_cell.length_c   1.000
_cell.angle_alpha   90.00
_cell.angle_beta   90.00
_cell.angle_gamma   90.00
#
_symmetry.space_group_name_H-M   'P 1'
#
loop_
_entity.id
_entity.type
_entity.pdbx_description
1 polymer ?
#
loop_
_entity_poly.entity_id
_entity_poly.type
_entity_poly.pdbx_seq_one_letter_code
_entity_poly.pdbx_strand_id
1 'polypeptide(L)'
;MFEYVTEAVSKIKKFVRHNDWPITHEIRANLWKELCRDRDFDANKQLYKAQLKEISASGVSDMTPSFLSADGIVVCNRNLRESGVIALKRLLLVVELVRPEIVSIPILYTLSALFLHYNTEEDTFACVMHLLLAGGKYLQQSSISTAASSRTLLALIKKHRVRYSYILFPLYN
;
A
#
# COMPACT_ATOMS: atom_id res chain seq x y z
N MET A 1 31.07 3.11 -4.62
CA MET A 1 29.79 2.46 -4.98
C MET A 1 28.63 2.92 -4.08
N PHE A 2 28.78 2.87 -2.75
CA PHE A 2 27.76 3.37 -1.81
C PHE A 2 27.36 4.85 -1.98
N GLU A 3 28.32 5.75 -2.19
CA GLU A 3 28.05 7.19 -2.40
C GLU A 3 27.28 7.50 -3.70
N TYR A 4 27.49 6.70 -4.74
CA TYR A 4 26.76 6.86 -6.01
C TYR A 4 25.29 6.46 -5.86
N VAL A 5 25.02 5.41 -5.06
CA VAL A 5 23.65 4.94 -4.78
C VAL A 5 22.88 5.97 -3.94
N THR A 6 23.53 6.58 -2.93
CA THR A 6 22.88 7.61 -2.11
C THR A 6 22.55 8.88 -2.91
N GLU A 7 23.42 9.28 -3.83
CA GLU A 7 23.20 10.43 -4.71
C GLU A 7 22.05 10.18 -5.71
N ALA A 8 21.98 8.98 -6.29
CA ALA A 8 20.88 8.60 -7.17
C ALA A 8 19.52 8.61 -6.44
N VAL A 9 19.46 8.05 -5.23
CA VAL A 9 18.25 8.06 -4.39
C VAL A 9 17.83 9.48 -4.03
N SER A 10 18.78 10.37 -3.75
CA SER A 10 18.52 11.80 -3.49
C SER A 10 17.85 12.50 -4.67
N LYS A 11 18.37 12.27 -5.89
CA LYS A 11 17.80 12.82 -7.13
C LYS A 11 16.39 12.30 -7.39
N ILE A 12 16.15 11.00 -7.23
CA ILE A 12 14.81 10.41 -7.41
C ILE A 12 13.83 10.97 -6.38
N LYS A 13 14.24 11.09 -5.11
CA LYS A 13 13.42 11.73 -4.08
C LYS A 13 13.04 13.16 -4.44
N LYS A 14 13.99 13.95 -4.97
CA LYS A 14 13.70 15.31 -5.44
C LYS A 14 12.74 15.28 -6.63
N PHE A 15 12.96 14.41 -7.60
CA PHE A 15 12.08 14.23 -8.75
C PHE A 15 10.64 13.95 -8.32
N VAL A 16 10.41 12.95 -7.46
CA VAL A 16 9.06 12.59 -7.00
C VAL A 16 8.40 13.72 -6.19
N ARG A 17 9.18 14.50 -5.41
CA ARG A 17 8.62 15.56 -4.55
C ARG A 17 8.30 16.87 -5.27
N HIS A 18 8.99 17.19 -6.36
CA HIS A 18 8.83 18.48 -7.06
C HIS A 18 7.91 18.40 -8.29
N ASN A 19 7.50 17.19 -8.69
CA ASN A 19 6.57 17.03 -9.80
C ASN A 19 5.16 16.74 -9.26
N ASP A 20 4.20 17.58 -9.64
CA ASP A 20 2.79 17.40 -9.31
C ASP A 20 2.02 16.92 -10.55
N TRP A 21 2.11 15.62 -10.82
CA TRP A 21 1.45 15.03 -11.99
C TRP A 21 -0.08 14.98 -11.78
N PRO A 22 -0.92 15.28 -12.79
CA PRO A 22 -2.37 15.11 -12.70
C PRO A 22 -2.78 13.65 -12.43
N ILE A 23 -3.87 13.36 -11.72
CA ILE A 23 -4.30 11.98 -11.35
C ILE A 23 -4.32 11.03 -12.55
N THR A 24 -4.72 11.50 -13.73
CA THR A 24 -4.80 10.72 -14.99
C THR A 24 -3.47 10.51 -15.70
N HIS A 25 -2.37 11.05 -15.18
CA HIS A 25 -1.08 11.04 -15.86
C HIS A 25 -0.46 9.64 -15.89
N GLU A 26 -0.09 9.20 -17.09
CA GLU A 26 0.36 7.83 -17.40
C GLU A 26 1.60 7.39 -16.63
N ILE A 27 2.47 8.34 -16.25
CA ILE A 27 3.67 8.06 -15.43
C ILE A 27 3.34 7.24 -14.18
N ARG A 28 2.16 7.42 -13.57
CA ARG A 28 1.76 6.67 -12.38
C ARG A 28 1.76 5.17 -12.64
N ALA A 29 1.29 4.71 -13.79
CA ALA A 29 1.25 3.29 -14.15
C ALA A 29 2.62 2.61 -14.16
N ASN A 30 3.71 3.38 -14.32
CA ASN A 30 5.08 2.87 -14.31
C ASN A 30 5.82 3.22 -13.02
N LEU A 31 5.64 4.44 -12.52
CA LEU A 31 6.36 4.96 -11.36
C LEU A 31 6.13 4.11 -10.11
N TRP A 32 4.90 3.69 -9.84
CA TRP A 32 4.60 2.86 -8.66
C TRP A 32 5.35 1.53 -8.70
N LYS A 33 5.39 0.88 -9.87
CA LYS A 33 6.11 -0.38 -10.06
C LYS A 33 7.61 -0.19 -9.85
N GLU A 34 8.18 0.84 -10.46
CA GLU A 34 9.62 1.12 -10.35
C GLU A 34 10.03 1.52 -8.92
N LEU A 35 9.17 2.22 -8.17
CA LEU A 35 9.41 2.54 -6.76
C LEU A 35 9.34 1.31 -5.85
N CYS A 36 8.52 0.32 -6.20
CA CYS A 36 8.37 -0.93 -5.44
C CYS A 36 9.20 -2.08 -6.01
N ARG A 37 10.01 -1.84 -7.05
CA ARG A 37 10.74 -2.90 -7.74
C ARG A 37 11.91 -3.37 -6.88
N ASP A 38 11.89 -4.66 -6.56
CA ASP A 38 13.00 -5.37 -5.96
C ASP A 38 13.35 -6.62 -6.77
N ARG A 39 14.30 -7.41 -6.27
CA ARG A 39 14.75 -8.66 -6.91
C ARG A 39 13.66 -9.73 -7.02
N ASP A 40 12.64 -9.66 -6.16
CA ASP A 40 11.60 -10.67 -6.00
C ASP A 40 10.30 -10.25 -6.73
N PHE A 41 10.29 -9.06 -7.37
CA PHE A 41 9.11 -8.49 -8.03
C PHE A 41 8.47 -9.44 -9.06
N ASP A 42 9.25 -9.95 -10.02
CA ASP A 42 8.73 -10.85 -11.05
C ASP A 42 8.35 -12.23 -10.48
N ALA A 43 9.06 -12.69 -9.45
CA ALA A 43 8.71 -13.93 -8.73
C ALA A 43 7.36 -13.80 -8.03
N ASN A 44 7.09 -12.66 -7.38
CA ASN A 44 5.81 -12.37 -6.74
C ASN A 44 4.65 -12.32 -7.76
N LYS A 45 4.88 -11.80 -8.97
CA LYS A 45 3.88 -11.85 -10.06
C LYS A 45 3.52 -13.28 -10.44
N GLN A 46 4.51 -14.17 -10.54
CA GLN A 46 4.26 -15.58 -10.87
C GLN A 46 3.58 -16.31 -9.72
N LEU A 47 3.99 -16.02 -8.47
CA LEU A 47 3.35 -16.57 -7.27
C LEU A 47 1.85 -16.24 -7.25
N TYR A 48 1.50 -14.98 -7.51
CA TYR A 48 0.10 -14.56 -7.58
C TYR A 48 -0.70 -15.36 -8.61
N LYS A 49 -0.15 -15.54 -9.82
CA LYS A 49 -0.80 -16.33 -10.88
C LYS A 49 -0.98 -17.79 -10.49
N ALA A 50 0.00 -18.38 -9.81
CA ALA A 50 -0.08 -19.75 -9.32
C ALA A 50 -1.20 -19.90 -8.28
N GLN A 51 -1.23 -19.01 -7.28
CA GLN A 51 -2.26 -19.01 -6.24
C GLN A 51 -3.67 -18.80 -6.80
N LEU A 52 -3.82 -17.89 -7.77
CA LEU A 52 -5.13 -17.66 -8.40
C LEU A 52 -5.64 -18.89 -9.16
N LYS A 53 -4.74 -19.66 -9.79
CA LYS A 53 -5.10 -20.93 -10.44
C LYS A 53 -5.53 -21.97 -9.42
N GLU A 54 -4.85 -22.07 -8.29
CA GLU A 54 -5.22 -22.99 -7.20
C GLU A 54 -6.59 -22.66 -6.62
N ILE A 55 -6.86 -21.37 -6.34
CA ILE A 55 -8.17 -20.91 -5.85
C ILE A 55 -9.26 -21.25 -6.87
N SER A 56 -9.03 -20.98 -8.15
CA SER A 56 -10.00 -21.28 -9.22
C SER A 56 -10.27 -22.79 -9.35
N ALA A 57 -9.24 -23.62 -9.16
CA ALA A 57 -9.37 -25.08 -9.19
C ALA A 57 -10.10 -25.65 -7.97
N SER A 58 -10.09 -24.94 -6.83
CA SER A 58 -10.77 -25.39 -5.60
C SER A 58 -12.30 -25.36 -5.69
N GLY A 59 -12.88 -24.66 -6.68
CA GLY A 59 -14.32 -24.54 -6.87
C GLY A 59 -15.05 -23.68 -5.83
N VAL A 60 -14.33 -23.05 -4.89
CA VAL A 60 -14.92 -22.17 -3.87
C VAL A 60 -15.05 -20.75 -4.42
N SER A 61 -16.29 -20.29 -4.64
CA SER A 61 -16.58 -18.99 -5.24
C SER A 61 -16.63 -17.81 -4.25
N ASP A 62 -16.83 -18.07 -2.96
CA ASP A 62 -17.12 -17.05 -1.93
C ASP A 62 -16.03 -16.94 -0.85
N MET A 63 -14.76 -16.97 -1.25
CA MET A 63 -13.67 -16.68 -0.32
C MET A 63 -13.48 -15.17 -0.16
N THR A 64 -13.81 -14.66 1.03
CA THR A 64 -13.53 -13.28 1.43
C THR A 64 -12.34 -13.27 2.39
N PRO A 65 -11.39 -12.32 2.28
CA PRO A 65 -10.26 -12.26 3.19
C PRO A 65 -10.73 -12.02 4.63
N SER A 66 -10.28 -12.86 5.57
CA SER A 66 -10.73 -12.82 6.96
C SER A 66 -10.29 -11.56 7.69
N PHE A 67 -9.16 -10.96 7.28
CA PHE A 67 -8.66 -9.74 7.89
C PHE A 67 -9.56 -8.53 7.65
N LEU A 68 -10.51 -8.58 6.70
CA LEU A 68 -11.51 -7.52 6.51
C LEU A 68 -12.56 -7.47 7.62
N SER A 69 -12.69 -8.55 8.38
CA SER A 69 -13.59 -8.63 9.53
C SER A 69 -12.94 -8.13 10.83
N ALA A 70 -11.66 -7.71 10.79
CA ALA A 70 -10.96 -7.19 11.95
C ALA A 70 -11.40 -5.77 12.32
N ASP A 71 -11.43 -5.48 13.62
CA ASP A 71 -11.78 -4.15 14.13
C ASP A 71 -10.80 -3.07 13.64
N GLY A 72 -11.36 -1.95 13.19
CA GLY A 72 -10.58 -0.77 12.78
C GLY A 72 -10.01 -0.81 11.36
N ILE A 73 -10.37 -1.79 10.53
CA ILE A 73 -10.01 -1.81 9.10
C ILE A 73 -10.72 -0.69 8.36
N VAL A 74 -9.97 0.01 7.50
CA VAL A 74 -10.51 1.06 6.63
C VAL A 74 -10.83 0.45 5.26
N VAL A 75 -12.09 0.07 5.08
CA VAL A 75 -12.63 -0.38 3.79
C VAL A 75 -12.98 0.85 2.95
N CYS A 76 -12.16 1.14 1.95
CA CYS A 76 -12.37 2.24 1.02
C CYS A 76 -12.01 1.80 -0.40
N ASN A 77 -13.03 1.64 -1.25
CA ASN A 77 -12.88 1.14 -2.62
C ASN A 77 -12.27 2.17 -3.59
N ARG A 78 -12.05 3.42 -3.14
CA ARG A 78 -11.48 4.51 -3.96
C ARG A 78 -12.17 4.69 -5.32
N ASN A 79 -13.47 4.46 -5.41
CA ASN A 79 -14.25 4.51 -6.66
C ASN A 79 -13.81 3.48 -7.73
N LEU A 80 -13.27 2.33 -7.32
CA LEU A 80 -13.10 1.19 -8.22
C LEU A 80 -14.46 0.74 -8.77
N ARG A 81 -14.46 0.33 -10.04
CA ARG A 81 -15.61 -0.34 -10.67
C ARG A 81 -15.84 -1.72 -10.03
N GLU A 82 -17.00 -2.32 -10.26
CA GLU A 82 -17.33 -3.66 -9.72
C GLU A 82 -16.25 -4.70 -10.04
N SER A 83 -15.76 -4.74 -11.29
CA SER A 83 -14.66 -5.61 -11.69
C SER A 83 -13.37 -5.37 -10.89
N GLY A 84 -13.08 -4.11 -10.58
CA GLY A 84 -11.94 -3.71 -9.74
C GLY A 84 -12.11 -4.10 -8.28
N VAL A 85 -13.35 -4.04 -7.75
CA VAL A 85 -13.65 -4.51 -6.39
C VAL A 85 -13.49 -6.03 -6.28
N ILE A 86 -13.92 -6.78 -7.31
CA ILE A 86 -13.70 -8.24 -7.37
C ILE A 86 -12.20 -8.55 -7.41
N ALA A 87 -11.45 -7.85 -8.29
CA ALA A 87 -10.00 -7.97 -8.38
C ALA A 87 -9.31 -7.67 -7.03
N LEU A 88 -9.75 -6.62 -6.34
CA LEU A 88 -9.23 -6.26 -5.03
C LEU A 88 -9.47 -7.36 -3.99
N LYS A 89 -10.69 -7.93 -3.92
CA LYS A 89 -10.98 -9.04 -3.00
C LYS A 89 -10.09 -10.25 -3.27
N ARG A 90 -9.93 -10.65 -4.53
CA ARG A 90 -9.03 -11.74 -4.93
C ARG A 90 -7.59 -11.45 -4.55
N LEU A 91 -7.12 -10.24 -4.79
CA LEU A 91 -5.76 -9.82 -4.44
C LEU A 91 -5.51 -9.96 -2.94
N LEU A 92 -6.42 -9.43 -2.12
CA LEU A 92 -6.33 -9.49 -0.68
C LEU A 92 -6.40 -10.93 -0.15
N LEU A 93 -7.20 -11.79 -0.77
CA LEU A 93 -7.27 -13.21 -0.41
C LEU A 93 -5.93 -13.90 -0.66
N VAL A 94 -5.31 -13.66 -1.82
CA VAL A 94 -3.98 -14.24 -2.11
C VAL A 94 -2.92 -13.71 -1.15
N VAL A 95 -2.98 -12.44 -0.75
CA VAL A 95 -2.07 -11.90 0.28
C VAL A 95 -2.22 -12.65 1.59
N GLU A 96 -3.44 -12.91 2.03
CA GLU A 96 -3.72 -13.67 3.26
C GLU A 96 -3.22 -15.12 3.18
N LEU A 97 -3.41 -15.79 2.05
CA LEU A 97 -2.91 -17.16 1.84
C LEU A 97 -1.38 -17.22 1.86
N VAL A 98 -0.71 -16.24 1.24
CA VAL A 98 0.76 -16.20 1.17
C VAL A 98 1.37 -15.74 2.50
N ARG A 99 0.65 -14.91 3.28
CA ARG A 99 1.13 -14.30 4.53
C ARG A 99 0.11 -14.46 5.67
N PRO A 100 -0.18 -15.70 6.09
CA PRO A 100 -1.19 -15.97 7.11
C PRO A 100 -0.84 -15.42 8.50
N GLU A 101 0.43 -15.08 8.74
CA GLU A 101 0.88 -14.49 10.00
C GLU A 101 0.51 -13.00 10.14
N ILE A 102 0.05 -12.36 9.06
CA ILE A 102 -0.38 -10.97 9.08
C ILE A 102 -1.80 -10.88 9.67
N VAL A 103 -1.90 -10.41 10.91
CA VAL A 103 -3.18 -10.37 11.64
C VAL A 103 -3.97 -9.08 11.37
N SER A 104 -3.30 -7.94 11.16
CA SER A 104 -4.00 -6.67 10.92
C SER A 104 -3.14 -5.64 10.20
N ILE A 105 -3.62 -5.15 9.05
CA ILE A 105 -3.04 -4.01 8.31
C ILE A 105 -4.16 -3.08 7.86
N PRO A 106 -4.54 -2.07 8.67
CA PRO A 106 -5.70 -1.21 8.40
C PRO A 106 -5.69 -0.51 7.03
N ILE A 107 -4.49 -0.16 6.52
CA ILE A 107 -4.35 0.58 5.26
C ILE A 107 -4.28 -0.32 4.03
N LEU A 108 -4.11 -1.64 4.18
CA LEU A 108 -3.82 -2.55 3.07
C LEU A 108 -4.92 -2.54 2.02
N TYR A 109 -6.18 -2.56 2.45
CA TYR A 109 -7.34 -2.51 1.56
C TYR A 109 -7.30 -1.25 0.67
N THR A 110 -7.20 -0.09 1.33
CA THR A 110 -7.25 1.21 0.66
C THR A 110 -6.04 1.43 -0.25
N LEU A 111 -4.86 0.95 0.15
CA LEU A 111 -3.64 1.05 -0.65
C LEU A 111 -3.69 0.15 -1.90
N SER A 112 -4.16 -1.09 -1.73
CA SER A 112 -4.34 -2.02 -2.84
C SER A 112 -5.39 -1.50 -3.84
N ALA A 113 -6.48 -0.89 -3.33
CA ALA A 113 -7.47 -0.23 -4.15
C ALA A 113 -6.88 0.92 -4.98
N LEU A 114 -5.96 1.69 -4.39
CA LEU A 114 -5.26 2.78 -5.09
C LEU A 114 -4.34 2.26 -6.20
N PHE A 115 -3.57 1.19 -5.95
CA PHE A 115 -2.70 0.61 -6.97
C PHE A 115 -3.46 0.05 -8.16
N LEU A 116 -4.62 -0.57 -7.93
CA LEU A 116 -5.47 -1.13 -9.00
C LEU A 116 -6.04 -0.08 -9.96
N HIS A 117 -6.00 1.21 -9.62
CA HIS A 117 -6.33 2.28 -10.59
C HIS A 117 -5.27 2.45 -11.68
N TYR A 118 -4.03 2.00 -11.43
CA TYR A 118 -2.89 2.26 -12.31
C TYR A 118 -2.19 0.99 -12.80
N ASN A 119 -2.37 -0.14 -12.10
CA ASN A 119 -1.61 -1.36 -12.30
C ASN A 119 -2.53 -2.57 -12.49
N THR A 120 -2.01 -3.66 -13.05
CA THR A 120 -2.72 -4.95 -13.08
C THR A 120 -2.74 -5.59 -11.68
N GLU A 121 -3.53 -6.66 -11.51
CA GLU A 121 -3.58 -7.41 -10.25
C GLU A 121 -2.20 -7.95 -9.84
N GLU A 122 -1.43 -8.47 -10.81
CA GLU A 122 -0.12 -9.07 -10.52
C GLU A 122 0.93 -8.02 -10.16
N ASP A 123 0.96 -6.90 -10.89
CA ASP A 123 1.86 -5.78 -10.58
C ASP A 123 1.51 -5.18 -9.21
N THR A 124 0.21 -5.08 -8.89
CA THR A 124 -0.26 -4.61 -7.59
C THR A 124 0.16 -5.57 -6.47
N PHE A 125 -0.01 -6.87 -6.67
CA PHE A 125 0.40 -7.87 -5.69
C PHE A 125 1.92 -7.79 -5.42
N ALA A 126 2.74 -7.69 -6.47
CA ALA A 126 4.19 -7.54 -6.30
C ALA A 126 4.56 -6.26 -5.54
N CYS A 127 3.91 -5.12 -5.83
CA CYS A 127 4.12 -3.88 -5.08
C CYS A 127 3.73 -4.02 -3.61
N VAL A 128 2.58 -4.65 -3.33
CA VAL A 128 2.09 -4.89 -1.97
C VAL A 128 3.06 -5.80 -1.21
N MET A 129 3.51 -6.90 -1.81
CA MET A 129 4.47 -7.80 -1.20
C MET A 129 5.78 -7.10 -0.85
N HIS A 130 6.32 -6.26 -1.73
CA HIS A 130 7.49 -5.44 -1.42
C HIS A 130 7.30 -4.59 -0.14
N LEU A 131 6.15 -3.91 -0.03
CA LEU A 131 5.85 -3.04 1.12
C LEU A 131 5.65 -3.84 2.41
N LEU A 132 5.06 -5.04 2.32
CA LEU A 132 4.87 -5.95 3.44
C LEU A 132 6.19 -6.55 3.93
N LEU A 133 7.06 -6.96 3.01
CA LEU A 133 8.34 -7.62 3.30
C LEU A 133 9.40 -6.67 3.84
N ALA A 134 9.18 -5.36 3.77
CA ALA A 134 10.09 -4.34 4.27
C ALA A 134 10.19 -4.24 5.81
N GLY A 135 9.76 -5.27 6.56
CA GLY A 135 9.94 -5.35 8.01
C GLY A 135 9.19 -4.27 8.80
N GLY A 136 7.98 -3.92 8.36
CA GLY A 136 7.15 -2.91 9.05
C GLY A 136 7.58 -1.46 8.83
N LYS A 137 8.56 -1.19 7.95
CA LYS A 137 9.04 0.17 7.64
C LYS A 137 7.98 1.03 6.93
N TYR A 138 7.18 0.40 6.07
CA TYR A 138 6.15 1.09 5.28
C TYR A 138 4.75 0.85 5.82
N LEU A 139 4.44 -0.40 6.17
CA LEU A 139 3.11 -0.82 6.60
C LEU A 139 3.15 -1.37 8.02
N GLN A 140 2.24 -0.89 8.85
CA GLN A 140 2.09 -1.36 10.22
C GLN A 140 1.26 -2.64 10.22
N GLN A 141 1.84 -3.73 10.76
CA GLN A 141 1.27 -5.07 10.66
C GLN A 141 0.81 -5.64 12.00
N SER A 142 0.82 -4.83 13.06
CA SER A 142 0.36 -5.22 14.39
C SER A 142 -0.32 -4.06 15.11
N SER A 143 -1.25 -4.40 15.99
CA SER A 143 -1.95 -3.44 16.86
C SER A 143 -0.97 -2.63 17.72
N ILE A 144 0.09 -3.27 18.22
CA ILE A 144 1.16 -2.64 19.00
C ILE A 144 1.87 -1.57 18.17
N SER A 145 2.25 -1.89 16.91
CA SER A 145 2.88 -0.92 16.01
C SER A 145 1.95 0.27 15.78
N THR A 146 0.69 0.02 15.44
CA THR A 146 -0.32 1.07 15.19
C THR A 146 -0.49 1.99 16.40
N ALA A 147 -0.60 1.43 17.60
CA ALA A 147 -0.70 2.19 18.84
C ALA A 147 0.58 3.00 19.13
N ALA A 148 1.76 2.43 18.89
CA ALA A 148 3.04 3.14 19.07
C ALA A 148 3.15 4.33 18.11
N SER A 149 2.88 4.14 16.81
CA SER A 149 2.93 5.22 15.82
C SER A 149 1.93 6.33 16.10
N SER A 150 0.74 6.00 16.61
CA SER A 150 -0.27 6.99 17.01
C SER A 150 0.23 7.87 18.16
N ARG A 151 0.91 7.29 19.15
CA ARG A 151 1.53 8.04 20.26
C ARG A 151 2.70 8.90 19.78
N THR A 152 3.54 8.36 18.89
CA THR A 152 4.64 9.12 18.28
C THR A 152 4.12 10.29 17.46
N LEU A 153 3.08 10.09 16.65
CA LEU A 153 2.43 11.16 15.89
C LEU A 153 1.88 12.24 16.82
N LEU A 154 1.20 11.86 17.92
CA LEU A 154 0.71 12.83 18.90
C LEU A 154 1.85 13.63 19.55
N ALA A 155 2.97 12.98 19.87
CA ALA A 155 4.15 13.66 20.42
C ALA A 155 4.76 14.64 19.41
N LEU A 156 4.86 14.25 18.13
CA LEU A 156 5.31 15.13 17.05
C LEU A 156 4.37 16.31 16.85
N ILE A 157 3.06 16.07 16.84
CA ILE A 157 2.05 17.14 16.76
C ILE A 157 2.24 18.09 17.93
N LYS A 158 2.32 17.61 19.18
CA LYS A 158 2.55 18.47 20.36
C LYS A 158 3.83 19.30 20.24
N LYS A 159 4.92 18.71 19.75
CA LYS A 159 6.21 19.38 19.55
C LYS A 159 6.17 20.45 18.45
N HIS A 160 5.46 20.19 17.35
CA HIS A 160 5.48 21.02 16.16
C HIS A 160 4.25 21.94 16.01
N ARG A 161 3.19 21.75 16.80
CA ARG A 161 1.94 22.54 16.76
C ARG A 161 2.18 24.04 16.94
N VAL A 162 3.16 24.43 17.75
CA VAL A 162 3.53 25.85 17.99
C VAL A 162 3.99 26.55 16.69
N ARG A 163 4.40 25.79 15.67
CA ARG A 163 4.83 26.35 14.37
C ARG A 163 3.68 26.63 13.40
N TYR A 164 2.48 26.09 13.64
CA TYR A 164 1.34 26.19 12.71
C TYR A 164 0.14 27.00 13.24
N SER A 165 0.18 27.48 14.49
CA SER A 165 -0.87 28.36 15.04
C SER A 165 -1.04 29.67 14.26
N TYR A 166 -0.03 30.10 13.49
CA TYR A 166 -0.10 31.29 12.64
C TYR A 166 -0.65 31.04 11.23
N ILE A 167 -0.90 29.78 10.83
CA ILE A 167 -1.36 29.44 9.46
C ILE A 167 -2.86 29.10 9.41
N LEU A 168 -3.47 28.77 10.56
CA LEU A 168 -4.90 28.40 10.63
C LEU A 168 -5.85 29.54 11.03
N PHE A 169 -5.36 30.76 11.26
CA PHE A 169 -6.20 31.87 11.73
C PHE A 169 -7.12 32.56 10.68
N PRO A 170 -6.98 32.44 9.34
CA PRO A 170 -7.91 33.13 8.44
C PRO A 170 -9.13 32.30 8.01
N LEU A 171 -9.41 31.14 8.62
CA LEU A 171 -10.60 30.33 8.27
C LEU A 171 -11.76 30.44 9.27
N TYR A 172 -11.70 31.37 10.22
CA TYR A 172 -12.83 31.76 11.06
C TYR A 172 -12.90 33.29 11.17
N ASN A 173 -13.42 33.93 10.12
CA ASN A 173 -14.17 35.19 10.18
C ASN A 173 -15.29 35.10 9.15
#